data_AF-A0A535JU52-F1
#
_entry.id   AF-A0A535JU52-F1
#
_cell.length_a   1.000
_cell.length_b   1.000
_cell.length_c   1.000
_cell.angle_alpha   90.00
_cell.angle_beta   90.00
_cell.angle_gamma   90.00
#
_symmetry.space_group_name_H-M   'P 1'
#
loop_
_entity.id
_entity.type
_entity.pdbx_description
1 polymer ?
#
loop_
_entity_poly.entity_id
_entity_poly.type
_entity_poly.pdbx_seq_one_letter_code
_entity_poly.pdbx_strand_id
1 'polypeptide(L)'
;MGRTARFLAAAFDTAAIGVLAWTETGGRFAGTFTDYALWGSVAAAAICALVILVESLAALAWIGVGYVLFAGLLTQGSPHFGFVLLALALAPMVPRPRGSLSLGIGIAAVSAVVSRAVIAFAS
;
A
#
# COMPACT_ATOMS: atom_id res chain seq x y z
N MET A 1 7.61 16.91 -11.19
CA MET A 1 6.68 15.88 -11.69
C MET A 1 5.26 16.37 -11.46
N GLY A 2 4.42 16.42 -12.50
CA GLY A 2 3.04 16.95 -12.41
C GLY A 2 2.08 15.99 -11.70
N ARG A 3 0.97 16.51 -11.17
CA ARG A 3 -0.06 15.76 -10.42
C ARG A 3 -0.57 14.55 -11.21
N THR A 4 -0.93 14.76 -12.46
CA THR A 4 -1.44 13.73 -13.37
C THR A 4 -0.44 12.60 -13.60
N ALA A 5 0.86 12.91 -13.67
CA ALA A 5 1.90 11.90 -13.83
C ALA A 5 2.05 11.03 -12.57
N ARG A 6 1.93 11.61 -11.36
CA ARG A 6 1.94 10.86 -10.10
C ARG A 6 0.70 9.99 -9.94
N PHE A 7 -0.47 10.53 -10.32
CA PHE A 7 -1.71 9.78 -10.31
C PHE A 7 -1.65 8.58 -11.27
N LEU A 8 -1.21 8.79 -12.52
CA LEU A 8 -1.10 7.73 -13.51
C LEU A 8 -0.09 6.66 -13.07
N ALA A 9 1.02 7.05 -12.47
CA ALA A 9 1.99 6.10 -11.91
C ALA A 9 1.36 5.27 -10.78
N ALA A 10 0.71 5.91 -9.80
CA ALA A 10 0.05 5.19 -8.71
C ALA A 10 -1.12 4.32 -9.19
N ALA A 11 -1.86 4.75 -10.21
CA ALA A 11 -2.93 3.97 -10.82
C ALA A 11 -2.38 2.75 -11.58
N PHE A 12 -1.25 2.91 -12.29
CA PHE A 12 -0.55 1.80 -12.93
C PHE A 12 -0.04 0.79 -11.89
N ASP A 13 0.58 1.28 -10.82
CA ASP A 13 1.06 0.49 -9.68
C ASP A 13 -0.09 -0.31 -9.02
N THR A 14 -1.27 0.32 -8.90
CA THR A 14 -2.49 -0.33 -8.41
C THR A 14 -2.93 -1.46 -9.34
N ALA A 15 -2.94 -1.22 -10.66
CA ALA A 15 -3.31 -2.22 -11.65
C ALA A 15 -2.31 -3.39 -11.67
N ALA A 16 -1.01 -3.09 -11.60
CA ALA A 16 0.05 -4.10 -11.59
C ALA A 16 -0.05 -5.04 -10.38
N ILE A 17 -0.26 -4.48 -9.19
CA ILE A 17 -0.49 -5.29 -7.98
C ILE A 17 -1.86 -5.98 -7.99
N GLY A 18 -2.88 -5.40 -8.63
CA GLY A 18 -4.16 -6.05 -8.87
C GLY A 18 -4.02 -7.32 -9.71
N VAL A 19 -3.23 -7.26 -10.78
CA VAL A 19 -2.94 -8.43 -11.62
C VAL A 19 -2.18 -9.49 -10.82
N LEU A 20 -1.14 -9.09 -10.08
CA LEU A 20 -0.40 -10.01 -9.21
C LEU A 20 -1.29 -10.67 -8.15
N ALA A 21 -2.14 -9.90 -7.49
CA ALA A 21 -3.09 -10.43 -6.51
C ALA A 21 -4.05 -11.43 -7.16
N TRP A 22 -4.57 -11.14 -8.35
CA TRP A 22 -5.44 -12.05 -9.09
C TRP A 22 -4.72 -13.36 -9.48
N THR A 23 -3.48 -13.28 -9.98
CA THR A 23 -2.72 -14.45 -10.39
C THR A 23 -2.31 -15.34 -9.22
N GLU A 24 -1.89 -14.74 -8.09
CA GLU A 24 -1.44 -15.47 -6.90
C GLU A 24 -2.61 -16.09 -6.12
N THR A 25 -3.76 -15.41 -6.07
CA THR A 25 -4.94 -15.91 -5.35
C THR A 25 -5.91 -16.73 -6.22
N GLY A 26 -5.69 -16.76 -7.54
CA GLY A 26 -6.65 -17.32 -8.50
C GLY A 26 -8.01 -16.62 -8.48
N GLY A 27 -8.04 -15.34 -8.08
CA GLY A 27 -9.26 -14.56 -7.89
C GLY A 27 -9.99 -14.82 -6.57
N ARG A 28 -9.44 -15.63 -5.65
CA ARG A 28 -10.01 -15.84 -4.33
C ARG A 28 -9.70 -14.66 -3.42
N PHE A 29 -10.74 -14.08 -2.83
CA PHE A 29 -10.60 -13.14 -1.73
C PHE A 29 -10.63 -13.90 -0.40
N ALA A 30 -9.73 -13.53 0.52
CA ALA A 30 -9.82 -13.89 1.94
C ALA A 30 -9.74 -15.40 2.29
N GLY A 31 -8.99 -16.20 1.52
CA GLY A 31 -8.78 -17.63 1.84
C GLY A 31 -7.68 -17.86 2.87
N THR A 32 -6.65 -17.02 2.86
CA THR A 32 -5.47 -17.10 3.75
C THR A 32 -4.98 -15.70 4.16
N PHE A 33 -4.10 -15.63 5.16
CA PHE A 33 -3.44 -14.40 5.59
C PHE A 33 -2.75 -13.65 4.43
N THR A 34 -2.15 -14.39 3.50
CA THR A 34 -1.48 -13.84 2.32
C THR A 34 -2.48 -13.17 1.37
N ASP A 35 -3.66 -13.76 1.16
CA ASP A 35 -4.69 -13.20 0.28
C ASP A 35 -5.19 -11.84 0.80
N TYR A 36 -5.37 -11.72 2.13
CA TYR A 36 -5.74 -10.44 2.75
C TYR A 36 -4.67 -9.38 2.54
N ALA A 37 -3.39 -9.73 2.69
CA ALA A 37 -2.28 -8.79 2.47
C ALA A 37 -2.17 -8.37 0.99
N LEU A 38 -2.36 -9.30 0.06
CA LEU A 38 -2.34 -9.04 -1.39
C LEU A 38 -3.46 -8.07 -1.78
N TRP A 39 -4.71 -8.42 -1.49
CA TRP A 39 -5.86 -7.60 -1.85
C TRP A 39 -5.93 -6.28 -1.07
N GLY A 40 -5.49 -6.27 0.19
CA GLY A 40 -5.34 -5.05 0.97
C GLY A 40 -4.28 -4.11 0.39
N SER A 41 -3.22 -4.64 -0.22
CA SER A 41 -2.21 -3.83 -0.91
C SER A 41 -2.74 -3.19 -2.19
N VAL A 42 -3.61 -3.89 -2.93
CA VAL A 42 -4.36 -3.32 -4.07
C VAL A 42 -5.20 -2.13 -3.60
N ALA A 43 -5.98 -2.34 -2.52
CA ALA A 43 -6.82 -1.28 -1.96
C ALA A 43 -5.99 -0.08 -1.46
N ALA A 44 -4.86 -0.33 -0.79
CA ALA A 44 -3.95 0.70 -0.32
C ALA A 44 -3.34 1.52 -1.48
N ALA A 45 -2.91 0.86 -2.57
CA ALA A 45 -2.41 1.54 -3.76
C ALA A 45 -3.50 2.40 -4.43
N ALA A 46 -4.73 1.89 -4.53
CA ALA A 46 -5.87 2.63 -5.06
C ALA A 46 -6.17 3.89 -4.21
N ILE A 47 -6.13 3.76 -2.88
CA ILE A 47 -6.30 4.88 -1.95
C ILE A 47 -5.18 5.91 -2.14
N CYS A 48 -3.92 5.48 -2.28
CA CYS A 48 -2.81 6.38 -2.57
C CYS A 48 -3.02 7.16 -3.88
N ALA A 49 -3.47 6.50 -4.95
CA ALA A 49 -3.79 7.16 -6.21
C ALA A 49 -4.91 8.21 -6.04
N LEU A 50 -5.99 7.86 -5.34
CA LEU A 50 -7.09 8.80 -5.05
C LEU A 50 -6.64 9.99 -4.20
N VAL A 51 -5.81 9.77 -3.19
CA VAL A 51 -5.27 10.85 -2.35
C VAL A 51 -4.35 11.79 -3.15
N ILE A 52 -3.56 11.25 -4.09
CA ILE A 52 -2.76 12.06 -5.02
C ILE A 52 -3.66 12.95 -5.89
N LEU A 53 -4.83 12.46 -6.31
CA LEU A 53 -5.79 13.21 -7.12
C LEU A 53 -6.49 14.32 -6.31
N VAL A 54 -6.90 14.02 -5.08
CA VAL A 54 -7.70 14.92 -4.22
C VAL A 54 -6.82 15.91 -3.44
N GLU A 55 -5.51 15.65 -3.31
CA GLU A 55 -4.55 16.46 -2.54
C GLU A 55 -4.94 16.72 -1.07
N SER A 56 -5.88 15.95 -0.55
CA SER A 56 -6.31 15.99 0.84
C SER A 56 -6.06 14.63 1.48
N LEU A 57 -6.04 14.56 2.81
CA LEU A 57 -5.85 13.30 3.55
C LEU A 57 -4.49 12.63 3.31
N ALA A 58 -3.41 13.41 3.27
CA ALA A 58 -2.03 12.90 3.19
C ALA A 58 -1.76 11.75 4.17
N ALA A 59 -2.25 11.85 5.41
CA ALA A 59 -2.11 10.80 6.42
C ALA A 59 -2.68 9.45 5.97
N LEU A 60 -3.79 9.44 5.24
CA LEU A 60 -4.45 8.21 4.77
C LEU A 60 -3.59 7.46 3.75
N ALA A 61 -2.92 8.18 2.85
CA ALA A 61 -2.01 7.56 1.90
C ALA A 61 -0.74 7.02 2.58
N TRP A 62 -0.23 7.68 3.61
CA TRP A 62 0.89 7.13 4.40
C TRP A 62 0.49 5.89 5.21
N ILE A 63 -0.76 5.80 5.67
CA ILE A 63 -1.32 4.56 6.26
C ILE A 63 -1.27 3.44 5.22
N GLY A 64 -1.71 3.72 3.97
CA GLY A 64 -1.67 2.78 2.86
C GLY A 64 -0.25 2.32 2.51
N VAL A 65 0.72 3.25 2.45
CA VAL A 65 2.14 2.91 2.23
C VAL A 65 2.66 1.96 3.32
N GLY A 66 2.34 2.21 4.59
CA GLY A 66 2.75 1.31 5.67
C GLY A 66 2.05 -0.06 5.63
N TYR A 67 0.79 -0.12 5.18
CA TYR A 67 0.11 -1.39 4.93
C TYR A 67 0.81 -2.21 3.84
N VAL A 68 1.16 -1.58 2.71
CA VAL A 68 1.91 -2.24 1.62
C VAL A 68 3.28 -2.69 2.10
N LEU A 69 3.97 -1.86 2.90
CA LEU A 69 5.26 -2.22 3.49
C LEU A 69 5.13 -3.45 4.41
N PHE A 70 4.08 -3.49 5.23
CA PHE A 70 3.74 -4.66 6.04
C PHE A 70 3.50 -5.91 5.19
N ALA A 71 2.70 -5.79 4.12
CA ALA A 71 2.44 -6.90 3.21
C ALA A 71 3.74 -7.45 2.60
N GLY A 72 4.69 -6.58 2.24
CA GLY A 72 6.00 -6.97 1.72
C GLY A 72 6.95 -7.58 2.74
N LEU A 73 6.90 -7.13 4.00
CA LEU A 73 7.81 -7.60 5.06
C LEU A 73 7.38 -8.91 5.73
N LEU A 74 6.09 -9.23 5.74
CA LEU A 74 5.56 -10.29 6.61
C LEU A 74 4.69 -11.35 5.94
N THR A 75 4.29 -11.20 4.68
CA THR A 75 3.92 -12.40 3.91
C THR A 75 5.18 -13.25 3.80
N GLN A 76 5.13 -14.56 4.01
CA GLN A 76 6.22 -15.49 3.70
C GLN A 76 5.71 -16.37 2.55
N GLY A 77 6.35 -16.30 1.36
CA GLY A 77 5.97 -17.09 0.18
C GLY A 77 5.31 -16.36 -1.00
N SER A 78 5.27 -15.03 -1.02
CA SER A 78 4.75 -14.17 -2.10
C SER A 78 5.86 -13.19 -2.53
N PRO A 79 5.85 -12.52 -3.71
CA PRO A 79 6.95 -11.64 -4.13
C PRO A 79 7.22 -10.46 -3.16
N HIS A 80 8.02 -10.72 -2.12
CA HIS A 80 8.30 -9.82 -0.99
C HIS A 80 8.89 -8.49 -1.46
N PHE A 81 9.80 -8.56 -2.43
CA PHE A 81 10.44 -7.38 -2.98
C PHE A 81 9.49 -6.51 -3.81
N GLY A 82 8.46 -7.08 -4.43
CA GLY A 82 7.50 -6.32 -5.24
C GLY A 82 6.71 -5.30 -4.41
N PHE A 83 6.23 -5.72 -3.24
CA PHE A 83 5.50 -4.84 -2.32
C PHE A 83 6.40 -3.79 -1.66
N VAL A 84 7.63 -4.17 -1.30
CA VAL A 84 8.59 -3.21 -0.74
C VAL A 84 8.98 -2.16 -1.77
N LEU A 85 9.20 -2.58 -3.03
CA LEU A 85 9.46 -1.67 -4.15
C LEU A 85 8.26 -0.77 -4.45
N LEU A 86 7.03 -1.28 -4.35
CA LEU A 86 5.82 -0.48 -4.48
C LEU A 86 5.72 0.58 -3.38
N ALA A 87 5.97 0.21 -2.12
CA ALA A 87 5.95 1.14 -1.00
C ALA A 87 7.00 2.25 -1.20
N LEU A 88 8.20 1.88 -1.68
CA LEU A 88 9.27 2.82 -2.05
C LEU A 88 8.89 3.71 -3.24
N ALA A 89 8.16 3.19 -4.22
CA ALA A 89 7.69 3.95 -5.38
C ALA A 89 6.58 4.94 -5.00
N LEU A 90 5.67 4.56 -4.10
CA LEU A 90 4.56 5.39 -3.63
C LEU A 90 5.01 6.48 -2.65
N ALA A 91 6.00 6.21 -1.79
CA ALA A 91 6.48 7.15 -0.78
C ALA A 91 6.83 8.57 -1.31
N PRO A 92 7.56 8.75 -2.43
CA PRO A 92 7.83 10.07 -3.00
C PRO A 92 6.66 10.66 -3.81
N MET A 93 5.65 9.85 -4.18
CA MET A 93 4.50 10.28 -4.97
C MET A 93 3.38 10.85 -4.10
N VAL A 94 3.25 10.36 -2.87
CA VAL A 94 2.19 10.73 -1.92
C VAL A 94 2.44 12.11 -1.27
N PRO A 95 1.39 12.92 -1.04
CA PRO A 95 1.51 14.20 -0.33
C PRO A 95 2.13 14.05 1.06
N ARG A 96 2.97 15.01 1.48
CA ARG A 96 3.58 14.98 2.82
C ARG A 96 2.60 15.51 3.88
N PRO A 97 2.31 14.75 4.95
CA PRO A 97 1.43 15.20 6.02
C PRO A 97 2.06 16.41 6.72
N ARG A 98 1.36 17.55 6.67
CA ARG A 98 1.81 18.83 7.25
C ARG A 98 3.21 19.27 6.79
N GLY A 99 3.63 18.87 5.58
CA GLY A 99 4.95 19.20 5.03
C GLY A 99 6.13 18.41 5.62
N SER A 100 5.89 17.53 6.61
CA SER A 100 6.96 16.75 7.25
C SER A 100 7.03 15.31 6.72
N LEU A 101 8.22 14.92 6.30
CA LEU A 101 8.51 13.55 5.82
C LEU A 101 8.65 12.57 7.00
N SER A 102 9.16 13.02 8.14
CA SER A 102 9.27 12.18 9.35
C SER A 102 7.91 11.80 9.93
N LEU A 103 6.91 12.69 9.84
CA LEU A 103 5.53 12.35 10.21
C LEU A 103 4.94 11.29 9.29
N GLY A 104 5.20 11.38 7.98
CA GLY A 104 4.77 10.36 7.02
C GLY A 104 5.36 8.99 7.33
N ILE A 105 6.68 8.93 7.54
CA ILE A 105 7.39 7.69 7.90
C ILE A 105 6.87 7.14 9.23
N GLY A 106 6.65 8.01 10.24
CA GLY A 106 6.08 7.61 11.52
C GLY A 106 4.70 6.96 11.38
N ILE A 107 3.81 7.57 10.57
CA ILE A 107 2.48 7.02 10.28
C ILE A 107 2.59 5.67 9.57
N ALA A 108 3.47 5.54 8.58
CA ALA A 108 3.68 4.27 7.88
C ALA A 108 4.26 3.18 8.78
N ALA A 109 5.18 3.52 9.68
CA ALA A 109 5.74 2.57 10.64
C ALA A 109 4.68 2.09 11.64
N VAL A 110 3.88 3.01 12.19
CA VAL A 110 2.78 2.65 13.11
C VAL A 110 1.73 1.83 12.37
N SER A 111 1.34 2.23 11.15
CA SER A 111 0.33 1.49 10.39
C SER A 111 0.82 0.10 10.03
N ALA A 112 2.08 -0.09 9.67
CA ALA A 112 2.64 -1.41 9.40
C ALA A 112 2.52 -2.35 10.63
N VAL A 113 2.79 -1.83 11.83
CA VAL A 113 2.66 -2.60 13.08
C VAL A 113 1.19 -2.86 13.43
N VAL A 114 0.31 -1.88 13.25
CA VAL A 114 -1.12 -2.03 13.53
C VAL A 114 -1.77 -2.99 12.54
N SER A 115 -1.46 -2.91 11.25
CA SER A 115 -1.96 -3.83 10.23
C SER A 115 -1.58 -5.27 10.54
N ARG A 116 -0.36 -5.50 11.03
CA ARG A 116 0.04 -6.82 11.56
C ARG A 116 -0.87 -7.27 12.68
N ALA A 117 -1.06 -6.43 13.70
CA ALA A 117 -1.86 -6.80 14.86
C ALA A 117 -3.31 -7.10 14.46
N VAL A 118 -3.93 -6.22 13.68
CA VAL A 118 -5.32 -6.35 13.24
C VAL A 118 -5.54 -7.63 12.44
N ILE A 119 -4.66 -7.95 11.48
CA ILE A 119 -4.83 -9.16 10.67
C ILE A 119 -4.55 -10.42 11.50
N ALA A 120 -3.60 -10.39 12.43
CA ALA A 120 -3.33 -11.51 13.34
C ALA A 120 -4.49 -11.79 14.33
N PHE A 121 -5.29 -10.78 14.69
CA PHE A 121 -6.50 -10.98 15.49
C PHE A 121 -7.72 -11.39 14.66
N ALA A 122 -7.70 -11.17 13.34
CA ALA A 122 -8.80 -11.48 12.44
C ALA A 122 -8.69 -12.89 11.81
N SER A 123 -7.52 -13.53 11.90
CA SER A 123 -7.24 -14.91 11.46
C SER A 123 -7.38 -15.91 12.60
#